data_AF-A0A9P4IEI3-F1
#
_entry.id   AF-A0A9P4IEI3-F1
#
_cell.length_a   1.000
_cell.length_b   1.000
_cell.length_c   1.000
_cell.angle_alpha   90.00
_cell.angle_beta   90.00
_cell.angle_gamma   90.00
#
_symmetry.space_group_name_H-M   'P 1'
#
loop_
_entity.id
_entity.type
_entity.pdbx_description
1 polymer ?
#
loop_
_entity_poly.entity_id
_entity_poly.type
_entity_poly.pdbx_seq_one_letter_code
_entity_poly.pdbx_strand_id
1 'polypeptide(L)'
;MGNAVSIAKHPYEEIELGDKSLPQFDKASGTRTACIIGLVFSACVGIACIVVGAVVAKGSDRLIHITPVAHVLIPFLINFGFVLPVTESLSYVHMVCLRWNLLHESRLEFNANLRLLTFSKTNPANGLLANILFSLAIAFCYAASSMIFVQNTYEFHKTAGSTKFYEASSVTSFTKVPPIALGVAILVLCVLSTWSLLTSKILTWSSNPLNTLAAAISKGAIIHRDGRAMMSVHHRKQTSAPVRPSPLQRPPIAANSMVPKILFGTIGVLFALIAWMGIMIGVGYHNKNGMSWNIIPTATINGANSLDNLANQTMTVYLQWFTTENPGIGPNIIHEPMMAGVLVFTVAIQSILTIGLHTAELQITLLRDEDVWREMTSKGGSVRLDKYNSYFQPLLSWQNVVLLIFKPAIHWMFGSAMGVDYAAGILMRVPHVTYLAILWVLFLLFMLQVSYTKPKGPLPASYGHLQTMANIIDEWAPRMYWGDKGELPESGELRHAGTKNTPLPMVERDSLYQ
;
A
#
# COMPACT_ATOMS: atom_id res chain seq x y z
N MET A 1 -53.52 1.06 20.67
CA MET A 1 -52.75 0.26 19.68
C MET A 1 -51.44 0.98 19.42
N GLY A 2 -50.34 0.44 19.92
CA GLY A 2 -49.02 1.05 19.81
C GLY A 2 -47.99 0.13 20.46
N ASN A 3 -47.57 -0.88 19.69
CA ASN A 3 -46.63 -1.90 20.15
C ASN A 3 -45.23 -1.28 20.33
N ALA A 4 -44.82 -1.15 21.59
CA ALA A 4 -43.42 -0.93 21.95
C ALA A 4 -42.65 -2.24 21.74
N VAL A 5 -41.78 -2.27 20.74
CA VAL A 5 -40.84 -3.37 20.51
C VAL A 5 -39.71 -3.25 21.53
N SER A 6 -39.79 -4.08 22.57
CA SER A 6 -38.71 -4.33 23.52
C SER A 6 -37.55 -5.02 22.81
N ILE A 7 -36.45 -4.30 22.60
CA ILE A 7 -35.18 -4.86 22.12
C ILE A 7 -34.57 -5.64 23.28
N ALA A 8 -34.64 -6.97 23.20
CA ALA A 8 -34.01 -7.88 24.14
C ALA A 8 -32.48 -7.66 24.16
N LYS A 9 -31.96 -7.27 25.32
CA LYS A 9 -30.54 -7.44 25.64
C LYS A 9 -30.29 -8.95 25.75
N HIS A 10 -29.52 -9.51 24.81
CA HIS A 10 -28.98 -10.86 24.97
C HIS A 10 -28.05 -10.90 26.19
N PRO A 11 -28.28 -11.78 27.17
CA PRO A 11 -27.28 -12.09 28.18
C PRO A 11 -26.23 -12.98 27.52
N TYR A 12 -24.96 -12.58 27.62
CA TYR A 12 -23.85 -13.49 27.34
C TYR A 12 -23.87 -14.55 28.45
N GLU A 13 -24.38 -15.74 28.14
CA GLU A 13 -24.10 -16.93 28.95
C GLU A 13 -22.59 -17.14 28.94
N GLU A 14 -21.97 -17.02 30.11
CA GLU A 14 -20.63 -17.55 30.37
C GLU A 14 -20.69 -19.06 30.16
N ILE A 15 -20.30 -19.50 28.96
CA ILE A 15 -19.98 -20.89 28.71
C ILE A 15 -18.73 -21.20 29.55
N GLU A 16 -18.87 -22.07 30.54
CA GLU A 16 -17.77 -22.64 31.31
C GLU A 16 -16.80 -23.36 30.34
N LEU A 17 -15.80 -22.64 29.84
CA LEU A 17 -14.63 -23.24 29.23
C LEU A 17 -13.88 -24.00 30.33
N GLY A 18 -14.05 -25.32 30.36
CA GLY A 18 -13.27 -26.20 31.23
C GLY A 18 -11.78 -25.90 31.11
N ASP A 19 -11.18 -25.49 32.24
CA ASP A 19 -9.76 -25.36 32.64
C ASP A 19 -8.65 -25.26 31.56
N LYS A 20 -8.95 -24.68 30.39
CA LYS A 20 -7.96 -24.30 29.39
C LYS A 20 -7.61 -22.84 29.63
N SER A 21 -6.47 -22.60 30.27
CA SER A 21 -5.92 -21.25 30.47
C SER A 21 -6.02 -20.43 29.19
N LEU A 22 -6.68 -19.28 29.24
CA LEU A 22 -6.85 -18.39 28.09
C LEU A 22 -5.49 -18.11 27.42
N PRO A 23 -5.42 -18.05 26.09
CA PRO A 23 -4.16 -17.87 25.39
C PRO A 23 -3.53 -16.53 25.76
N GLN A 24 -2.28 -16.57 26.24
CA GLN A 24 -1.49 -15.37 26.47
C GLN A 24 -1.09 -14.76 25.12
N PHE A 25 -1.22 -13.44 24.98
CA PHE A 25 -0.83 -12.71 23.78
C PHE A 25 0.03 -11.50 24.14
N ASP A 26 0.97 -11.17 23.26
CA ASP A 26 1.80 -9.97 23.41
C ASP A 26 1.02 -8.72 22.97
N LYS A 27 1.03 -7.67 23.80
CA LYS A 27 0.46 -6.35 23.46
C LYS A 27 1.30 -5.59 22.43
N ALA A 28 2.58 -5.95 22.27
CA ALA A 28 3.57 -5.33 21.40
C ALA A 28 3.75 -3.83 21.67
N SER A 29 4.08 -3.46 22.91
CA SER A 29 4.27 -2.07 23.35
C SER A 29 5.38 -1.32 22.59
N GLY A 30 6.41 -2.02 22.13
CA GLY A 30 7.47 -1.46 21.28
C GLY A 30 6.92 -0.94 19.94
N THR A 31 6.09 -1.75 19.27
CA THR A 31 5.42 -1.37 18.02
C THR A 31 4.53 -0.15 18.23
N ARG A 32 3.77 -0.11 19.34
CA ARG A 32 2.96 1.06 19.70
C ARG A 32 3.81 2.33 19.83
N THR A 33 4.95 2.25 20.51
CA THR A 33 5.84 3.40 20.72
C THR A 33 6.41 3.89 19.39
N ALA A 34 6.89 2.98 18.53
CA ALA A 34 7.39 3.33 17.21
C ALA A 34 6.31 3.93 16.30
N CYS A 35 5.06 3.48 16.40
CA CYS A 35 3.92 4.08 15.70
C CYS A 35 3.65 5.52 16.14
N ILE A 36 3.70 5.78 17.45
CA ILE A 36 3.53 7.14 18.01
C ILE A 36 4.68 8.04 17.54
N ILE A 37 5.92 7.57 17.57
CA ILE A 37 7.08 8.30 17.05
C ILE A 37 6.89 8.61 15.56
N GLY A 38 6.47 7.64 14.76
CA GLY A 38 6.18 7.83 13.33
C GLY A 38 5.10 8.87 13.06
N LEU A 39 4.05 8.90 13.90
CA LEU A 39 2.98 9.90 13.84
C LEU A 39 3.50 11.31 14.15
N VAL A 40 4.28 11.47 15.23
CA VAL A 40 4.87 12.77 15.60
C VAL A 40 5.85 13.25 14.53
N PHE A 41 6.72 12.36 14.03
CA PHE A 41 7.64 12.65 12.94
C PHE A 41 6.88 13.13 11.69
N SER A 42 5.81 12.42 11.32
CA SER A 42 4.97 12.78 10.17
C SER A 42 4.32 14.15 10.34
N ALA A 43 3.83 14.48 11.53
CA ALA A 43 3.28 15.80 11.83
C ALA A 43 4.33 16.91 11.67
N CYS A 44 5.56 16.69 12.17
CA CYS A 44 6.67 17.62 12.00
C CYS A 44 7.03 17.83 10.52
N VAL A 45 7.11 16.75 9.74
CA VAL A 45 7.37 16.82 8.29
C VAL A 45 6.25 17.59 7.58
N GLY A 46 4.98 17.31 7.90
CA GLY A 46 3.83 18.01 7.32
C GLY A 46 3.87 19.53 7.60
N ILE A 47 4.15 19.93 8.84
CA ILE A 47 4.31 21.34 9.23
C ILE A 47 5.50 21.97 8.49
N ALA A 48 6.64 21.29 8.43
CA ALA A 48 7.82 21.78 7.72
C ALA A 48 7.54 22.03 6.23
N CYS A 49 6.83 21.13 5.55
CA CYS A 49 6.43 21.31 4.16
C CYS A 49 5.54 22.55 3.96
N ILE A 50 4.59 22.81 4.86
CA ILE A 50 3.75 24.02 4.82
C ILE A 50 4.59 25.28 5.04
N VAL A 51 5.49 25.27 6.03
CA VAL A 51 6.36 26.41 6.32
C VAL A 51 7.27 26.71 5.13
N VAL A 52 7.90 25.69 4.54
CA VAL A 52 8.74 25.84 3.35
C VAL A 52 7.92 26.41 2.18
N GLY A 53 6.75 25.85 1.92
CA GLY A 53 5.85 26.35 0.86
C GLY A 53 5.42 27.80 1.09
N ALA A 54 5.08 28.17 2.33
CA ALA A 54 4.68 29.53 2.69
C ALA A 54 5.84 30.54 2.61
N VAL A 55 7.05 30.14 2.99
CA VAL A 55 8.27 30.96 2.84
C VAL A 55 8.57 31.19 1.36
N VAL A 56 8.49 30.15 0.53
CA VAL A 56 8.69 30.29 -0.92
C VAL A 56 7.58 31.12 -1.55
N ALA A 57 6.33 31.03 -1.07
CA ALA A 57 5.24 31.87 -1.54
C ALA A 57 5.44 33.37 -1.28
N LYS A 58 6.16 33.74 -0.20
CA LYS A 58 6.49 35.13 0.12
C LYS A 58 7.76 35.63 -0.57
N GLY A 59 8.65 34.73 -0.99
CA GLY A 59 9.87 35.09 -1.69
C GLY A 59 9.63 35.50 -3.14
N SER A 60 10.53 36.31 -3.70
CA SER A 60 10.63 36.48 -5.15
C SER A 60 10.93 35.14 -5.80
N ASP A 61 10.41 34.91 -7.02
CA ASP A 61 10.59 33.64 -7.74
C ASP A 61 12.09 33.32 -7.86
N ARG A 62 12.56 32.32 -7.10
CA ARG A 62 13.96 31.91 -7.09
C ARG A 62 14.15 30.88 -8.20
N LEU A 63 14.77 31.32 -9.29
CA LEU A 63 15.30 30.43 -10.31
C LEU A 63 16.53 29.73 -9.72
N ILE A 64 16.51 28.40 -9.72
CA ILE A 64 17.63 27.57 -9.27
C ILE A 64 18.10 26.76 -10.47
N HIS A 65 19.37 26.88 -10.79
CA HIS A 65 20.01 26.02 -11.79
C HIS A 65 20.25 24.65 -11.16
N ILE A 66 19.45 23.67 -11.57
CA ILE A 66 19.58 22.29 -11.12
C ILE A 66 19.98 21.46 -12.34
N THR A 67 20.99 20.60 -12.17
CA THR A 67 21.40 19.70 -13.25
C THR A 67 20.25 18.74 -13.61
N PRO A 68 20.13 18.29 -14.87
CA PRO A 68 19.05 17.36 -15.26
C PRO A 68 19.02 16.08 -14.41
N VAL A 69 20.19 15.61 -13.99
CA VAL A 69 20.34 14.46 -13.08
C VAL A 69 19.73 14.76 -11.72
N ALA A 70 20.04 15.91 -11.12
CA ALA A 70 19.50 16.28 -9.82
C ALA A 70 17.98 16.52 -9.88
N HIS A 71 17.46 17.05 -10.98
CA HIS A 71 16.01 17.22 -11.17
C HIS A 71 15.26 15.88 -11.16
N VAL A 72 15.89 14.80 -11.60
CA VAL A 72 15.31 13.45 -11.55
C VAL A 72 15.54 12.76 -10.20
N LEU A 73 16.74 12.89 -9.62
CA LEU A 73 17.10 12.20 -8.38
C LEU A 73 16.46 12.82 -7.13
N ILE A 74 16.29 14.14 -7.07
CA ILE A 74 15.73 14.79 -5.88
C ILE A 74 14.29 14.31 -5.61
N PRO A 75 13.35 14.29 -6.57
CA PRO A 75 12.01 13.73 -6.35
C PRO A 75 12.02 12.26 -5.95
N PHE A 76 12.95 11.46 -6.49
CA PHE A 76 13.13 10.07 -6.08
C PHE A 76 13.52 9.98 -4.60
N LEU A 77 14.52 10.76 -4.17
CA LEU A 77 14.96 10.83 -2.77
C LEU A 77 13.86 11.35 -1.84
N ILE A 78 13.03 12.30 -2.31
CA ILE A 78 11.88 12.78 -1.54
C ILE A 78 10.85 11.67 -1.34
N ASN A 79 10.51 10.96 -2.42
CA ASN A 79 9.55 9.86 -2.36
C ASN A 79 10.04 8.71 -1.48
N PHE A 80 11.30 8.30 -1.65
CA PHE A 80 11.88 7.18 -0.90
C PHE A 80 12.20 7.56 0.55
N GLY A 81 12.78 8.74 0.78
CA GLY A 81 13.29 9.16 2.09
C GLY A 81 12.25 9.77 3.03
N PHE A 82 11.21 10.43 2.49
CA PHE A 82 10.22 11.14 3.31
C PHE A 82 8.80 10.62 3.10
N VAL A 83 8.31 10.58 1.85
CA VAL A 83 6.90 10.25 1.59
C VAL A 83 6.61 8.80 1.97
N LEU A 84 7.47 7.84 1.60
CA LEU A 84 7.27 6.44 1.91
C LEU A 84 7.24 6.18 3.44
N PRO A 85 8.24 6.55 4.26
CA PRO A 85 8.19 6.33 5.70
C PRO A 85 6.98 6.98 6.40
N VAL A 86 6.61 8.20 5.99
CA VAL A 86 5.43 8.91 6.52
C VAL A 86 4.15 8.16 6.17
N THR A 87 3.96 7.83 4.90
CA THR A 87 2.73 7.17 4.44
C THR A 87 2.62 5.75 5.01
N GLU A 88 3.69 4.97 5.11
CA GLU A 88 3.66 3.61 5.66
C GLU A 88 3.39 3.61 7.17
N SER A 89 4.03 4.50 7.94
CA SER A 89 3.82 4.57 9.40
C SER A 89 2.37 4.95 9.76
N LEU A 90 1.82 5.97 9.10
CA LEU A 90 0.43 6.39 9.30
C LEU A 90 -0.56 5.33 8.80
N SER A 91 -0.24 4.68 7.67
CA SER A 91 -1.03 3.58 7.11
C SER A 91 -1.11 2.40 8.06
N TYR A 92 0.00 2.04 8.70
CA TYR A 92 0.06 0.95 9.66
C TYR A 92 -0.81 1.22 10.89
N VAL A 93 -0.73 2.43 11.47
CA VAL A 93 -1.60 2.84 12.60
C VAL A 93 -3.07 2.69 12.22
N HIS A 94 -3.45 3.26 11.08
CA HIS A 94 -4.83 3.20 10.59
C HIS A 94 -5.30 1.76 10.36
N MET A 95 -4.45 0.90 9.76
CA MET A 95 -4.75 -0.50 9.54
C MET A 95 -4.97 -1.28 10.84
N VAL A 96 -4.12 -1.06 11.85
CA VAL A 96 -4.28 -1.71 13.16
C VAL A 96 -5.59 -1.29 13.82
N CYS A 97 -5.93 0.00 13.79
CA CYS A 97 -7.21 0.50 14.31
C CYS A 97 -8.41 -0.12 13.58
N LEU A 98 -8.37 -0.16 12.24
CA LEU A 98 -9.42 -0.75 11.41
C LEU A 98 -9.60 -2.24 11.73
N ARG A 99 -8.51 -3.00 11.86
CA ARG A 99 -8.53 -4.44 12.21
C ARG A 99 -9.30 -4.69 13.51
N TRP A 100 -9.01 -3.93 14.56
CA TRP A 100 -9.69 -4.11 15.85
C TRP A 100 -11.14 -3.64 15.82
N ASN A 101 -11.46 -2.57 15.11
CA ASN A 101 -12.85 -2.15 14.94
C ASN A 101 -13.68 -3.21 14.18
N LEU A 102 -13.11 -3.84 13.16
CA LEU A 102 -13.77 -4.94 12.45
C LEU A 102 -13.97 -6.16 13.35
N LEU A 103 -13.07 -6.42 14.29
CA LEU A 103 -13.26 -7.48 15.27
C LEU A 103 -14.43 -7.18 16.21
N HIS A 104 -14.51 -5.94 16.73
CA HIS A 104 -15.62 -5.52 17.59
C HIS A 104 -16.97 -5.55 16.86
N GLU A 105 -16.97 -5.47 15.53
CA GLU A 105 -18.17 -5.64 14.69
C GLU A 105 -18.45 -7.09 14.26
N SER A 106 -17.64 -8.06 14.71
CA SER A 106 -17.71 -9.47 14.27
C SER A 106 -17.58 -9.65 12.75
N ARG A 107 -16.84 -8.75 12.08
CA ARG A 107 -16.62 -8.73 10.63
C ARG A 107 -15.17 -9.04 10.24
N LEU A 108 -14.29 -9.27 11.22
CA LEU A 108 -12.91 -9.62 10.98
C LEU A 108 -12.77 -11.11 10.63
N GLU A 109 -12.75 -11.43 9.34
CA GLU A 109 -12.50 -12.80 8.86
C GLU A 109 -11.00 -13.12 8.74
N PHE A 110 -10.22 -12.16 8.24
CA PHE A 110 -8.78 -12.30 7.98
C PHE A 110 -7.99 -11.31 8.83
N ASN A 111 -6.77 -11.68 9.23
CA ASN A 111 -5.83 -10.77 9.90
C ASN A 111 -5.48 -9.57 8.99
N ALA A 112 -5.28 -9.82 7.69
CA ALA A 112 -5.08 -8.79 6.68
C ALA A 112 -6.41 -8.33 6.06
N ASN A 113 -6.67 -7.02 6.01
CA ASN A 113 -7.87 -6.45 5.41
C ASN A 113 -7.51 -5.34 4.43
N LEU A 114 -8.32 -5.19 3.39
CA LEU A 114 -8.09 -4.14 2.40
C LEU A 114 -8.65 -2.82 2.91
N ARG A 115 -7.75 -1.92 3.31
CA ARG A 115 -8.13 -0.60 3.85
C ARG A 115 -9.13 0.16 2.98
N LEU A 116 -9.04 0.06 1.65
CA LEU A 116 -9.89 0.83 0.74
C LEU A 116 -11.31 0.28 0.59
N LEU A 117 -11.49 -1.04 0.73
CA LEU A 117 -12.79 -1.69 0.49
C LEU A 117 -13.45 -2.21 1.78
N THR A 118 -12.71 -2.26 2.89
CA THR A 118 -13.22 -2.71 4.18
C THR A 118 -13.34 -1.52 5.12
N PHE A 119 -14.53 -1.31 5.67
CA PHE A 119 -14.84 -0.17 6.55
C PHE A 119 -15.70 -0.61 7.74
N SER A 120 -15.53 0.09 8.86
CA SER A 120 -16.35 -0.03 10.06
C SER A 120 -17.68 0.71 9.83
N LYS A 121 -18.80 0.11 10.26
CA LYS A 121 -20.12 0.75 10.22
C LYS A 121 -20.40 1.58 11.48
N THR A 122 -19.75 1.23 12.58
CA THR A 122 -20.01 1.81 13.90
C THR A 122 -19.10 2.98 14.21
N ASN A 123 -17.86 2.97 13.72
CA ASN A 123 -16.88 4.02 13.99
C ASN A 123 -16.59 4.84 12.73
N PRO A 124 -16.96 6.13 12.68
CA PRO A 124 -16.77 6.98 11.50
C PRO A 124 -15.29 7.20 11.17
N ALA A 125 -14.39 7.14 12.15
CA ALA A 125 -12.94 7.31 11.92
C ALA A 125 -12.36 6.21 11.02
N ASN A 126 -12.99 5.03 11.00
CA ASN A 126 -12.64 3.90 10.14
C ASN A 126 -13.76 3.59 9.13
N GLY A 127 -14.59 4.58 8.83
CA GLY A 127 -15.68 4.49 7.86
C GLY A 127 -15.21 4.63 6.42
N LEU A 128 -16.14 4.44 5.48
CA LEU A 128 -15.86 4.52 4.03
C LEU A 128 -15.27 5.88 3.64
N LEU A 129 -15.86 6.98 4.13
CA LEU A 129 -15.39 8.33 3.82
C LEU A 129 -13.96 8.57 4.33
N ALA A 130 -13.67 8.17 5.56
CA ALA A 130 -12.32 8.29 6.12
C ALA A 130 -11.29 7.50 5.30
N ASN A 131 -11.64 6.28 4.86
CA ASN A 131 -10.76 5.47 4.02
C ASN A 131 -10.53 6.08 2.62
N ILE A 132 -11.58 6.67 2.01
CA ILE A 132 -11.45 7.39 0.74
C ILE A 132 -10.55 8.62 0.89
N LEU A 133 -10.78 9.43 1.94
CA LEU A 133 -9.96 10.60 2.25
C LEU A 133 -8.50 10.19 2.52
N PHE A 134 -8.28 9.10 3.24
CA PHE A 134 -6.95 8.56 3.49
C PHE A 134 -6.25 8.15 2.18
N SER A 135 -6.96 7.45 1.28
CA SER A 135 -6.44 7.07 -0.03
C SER A 135 -6.07 8.28 -0.88
N LEU A 136 -6.97 9.27 -0.91
CA LEU A 136 -6.78 10.48 -1.68
C LEU A 136 -5.60 11.28 -1.15
N ALA A 137 -5.47 11.41 0.18
CA ALA A 137 -4.35 12.10 0.82
C ALA A 137 -3.01 11.42 0.49
N ILE A 138 -2.94 10.08 0.40
CA ILE A 138 -1.72 9.41 -0.09
C ILE A 138 -1.42 9.77 -1.54
N ALA A 139 -2.43 9.74 -2.43
CA ALA A 139 -2.24 10.13 -3.82
C ALA A 139 -1.76 11.59 -3.96
N PHE A 140 -2.29 12.50 -3.13
CA PHE A 140 -1.80 13.87 -3.00
C PHE A 140 -0.34 13.92 -2.56
N CYS A 141 0.08 13.12 -1.58
CA CYS A 141 1.48 13.11 -1.13
C CYS A 141 2.43 12.77 -2.29
N TYR A 142 2.13 11.71 -3.06
CA TYR A 142 2.98 11.29 -4.17
C TYR A 142 2.90 12.20 -5.41
N ALA A 143 1.75 12.81 -5.69
CA ALA A 143 1.62 13.75 -6.80
C ALA A 143 2.28 15.10 -6.49
N ALA A 144 2.08 15.60 -5.26
CA ALA A 144 2.65 16.86 -4.83
C ALA A 144 4.18 16.78 -4.73
N SER A 145 4.73 15.67 -4.25
CA SER A 145 6.18 15.48 -4.17
C SER A 145 6.87 15.50 -5.55
N SER A 146 6.23 14.97 -6.59
CA SER A 146 6.76 15.03 -7.96
C SER A 146 6.72 16.43 -8.58
N MET A 147 5.91 17.34 -8.05
CA MET A 147 5.70 18.68 -8.59
C MET A 147 6.39 19.79 -7.80
N ILE A 148 7.18 19.45 -6.77
CA ILE A 148 7.93 20.45 -5.97
C ILE A 148 8.89 21.26 -6.85
N PHE A 149 9.52 20.60 -7.83
CA PHE A 149 10.42 21.22 -8.78
C PHE A 149 9.76 21.23 -10.15
N VAL A 150 9.56 22.42 -10.70
CA VAL A 150 8.96 22.62 -12.02
C VAL A 150 10.00 23.15 -12.98
N GLN A 151 9.97 22.65 -14.20
CA GLN A 151 10.90 23.07 -15.24
C GLN A 151 10.47 24.44 -15.76
N ASN A 152 11.46 25.23 -16.17
CA ASN A 152 11.20 26.48 -16.84
C ASN A 152 12.06 26.55 -18.09
N THR A 153 11.41 26.43 -19.25
CA THR A 153 12.07 26.50 -20.56
C THR A 153 12.66 27.88 -20.84
N TYR A 154 12.18 28.95 -20.18
CA TYR A 154 12.63 30.33 -20.42
C TYR A 154 13.14 31.04 -19.17
N GLU A 155 14.27 31.72 -19.30
CA GLU A 155 14.78 32.66 -18.31
C GLU A 155 14.30 34.08 -18.62
N PHE A 156 13.82 34.79 -17.60
CA PHE A 156 13.26 36.13 -17.72
C PHE A 156 14.29 37.17 -17.26
N HIS A 157 14.84 37.95 -18.19
CA HIS A 157 15.68 39.10 -17.85
C HIS A 157 14.92 40.40 -18.08
N LYS A 158 14.69 41.14 -16.99
CA LYS A 158 14.09 42.47 -17.04
C LYS A 158 15.20 43.50 -17.28
N THR A 159 15.33 44.00 -18.50
CA THR A 159 16.37 44.98 -18.87
C THR A 159 15.73 46.28 -19.33
N ALA A 160 15.95 47.38 -18.60
CA ALA A 160 15.64 48.77 -18.97
C ALA A 160 14.38 48.96 -19.85
N GLY A 161 13.22 48.54 -19.37
CA GLY A 161 11.93 48.74 -20.05
C GLY A 161 11.48 47.63 -21.01
N SER A 162 12.30 46.60 -21.24
CA SER A 162 11.93 45.42 -22.05
C SER A 162 12.20 44.11 -21.29
N THR A 163 11.24 43.18 -21.35
CA THR A 163 11.40 41.80 -20.89
C THR A 163 11.89 40.97 -22.06
N LYS A 164 13.11 40.42 -21.96
CA LYS A 164 13.65 39.47 -22.94
C LYS A 164 13.55 38.06 -22.37
N PHE A 165 13.08 37.14 -23.20
CA PHE A 165 12.99 35.72 -22.89
C PHE A 165 14.17 35.02 -23.55
N TYR A 166 14.95 34.30 -22.75
CA TYR A 166 16.06 33.48 -23.23
C TYR A 166 15.72 32.02 -22.99
N GLU A 167 15.86 31.17 -24.00
CA GLU A 167 15.71 29.72 -23.81
C GLU A 167 16.83 29.22 -22.90
N ALA A 168 16.45 28.57 -21.80
CA ALA A 168 17.40 28.07 -20.81
C ALA A 168 17.17 26.58 -20.54
N SER A 169 18.21 25.79 -20.69
CA SER A 169 18.16 24.31 -20.67
C SER A 169 18.24 23.69 -19.27
N SER A 170 18.29 24.48 -18.20
CA SER A 170 18.54 23.95 -16.84
C SER A 170 17.92 24.77 -15.71
N VAL A 171 16.95 25.62 -16.05
CA VAL A 171 16.31 26.47 -15.05
C VAL A 171 15.13 25.72 -14.45
N THR A 172 15.17 25.58 -13.13
CA THR A 172 14.07 25.00 -12.36
C THR A 172 13.59 26.00 -11.33
N SER A 173 12.28 26.04 -11.15
CA SER A 173 11.63 26.88 -10.17
C SER A 173 11.05 26.01 -9.07
N PHE A 174 11.14 26.49 -7.83
CA PHE A 174 10.45 25.86 -6.71
C PHE A 174 9.00 26.32 -6.71
N THR A 175 8.06 25.38 -6.78
CA THR A 175 6.63 25.70 -6.83
C THR A 175 6.08 26.06 -5.47
N LYS A 176 5.06 26.93 -5.44
CA LYS A 176 4.45 27.40 -4.19
C LYS A 176 3.37 26.44 -3.69
N VAL A 177 2.52 25.94 -4.60
CA VAL A 177 1.34 25.14 -4.27
C VAL A 177 1.64 23.70 -3.82
N PRO A 178 2.43 22.89 -4.55
CA PRO A 178 2.66 21.48 -4.22
C PRO A 178 3.27 21.22 -2.83
N PRO A 179 4.28 21.96 -2.32
CA PRO A 179 4.80 21.76 -0.96
C PRO A 179 3.75 22.00 0.12
N ILE A 180 2.88 23.01 -0.05
CA ILE A 180 1.77 23.28 0.88
C ILE A 180 0.76 22.13 0.82
N ALA A 181 0.38 21.70 -0.39
CA ALA A 181 -0.55 20.59 -0.58
C ALA A 181 -0.01 19.26 0.00
N LEU A 182 1.28 18.99 -0.17
CA LEU A 182 1.98 17.85 0.44
C LEU A 182 1.86 17.89 1.97
N GLY A 183 2.18 19.05 2.57
CA GLY A 183 2.10 19.21 4.02
C GLY A 183 0.67 19.07 4.55
N VAL A 184 -0.32 19.65 3.87
CA VAL A 184 -1.75 19.49 4.21
C VAL A 184 -2.16 18.02 4.11
N ALA A 185 -1.79 17.32 3.04
CA ALA A 185 -2.12 15.91 2.85
C ALA A 185 -1.53 15.03 3.97
N ILE A 186 -0.27 15.25 4.35
CA ILE A 186 0.37 14.56 5.47
C ILE A 186 -0.36 14.85 6.79
N LEU A 187 -0.75 16.10 7.04
CA LEU A 187 -1.50 16.45 8.25
C LEU A 187 -2.90 15.82 8.27
N VAL A 188 -3.59 15.74 7.14
CA VAL A 188 -4.86 15.00 7.02
C VAL A 188 -4.66 13.53 7.39
N LEU A 189 -3.60 12.88 6.89
CA LEU A 189 -3.26 11.52 7.29
C LEU A 189 -3.00 11.41 8.79
N CYS A 190 -2.27 12.37 9.38
CA CYS A 190 -2.00 12.40 10.83
C CYS A 190 -3.29 12.55 11.65
N VAL A 191 -4.19 13.45 11.24
CA VAL A 191 -5.48 13.67 11.90
C VAL A 191 -6.34 12.41 11.82
N LEU A 192 -6.45 11.78 10.65
CA LEU A 192 -7.22 10.55 10.48
C LEU A 192 -6.64 9.39 11.31
N SER A 193 -5.31 9.19 11.29
CA SER A 193 -4.65 8.17 12.10
C SER A 193 -4.77 8.44 13.60
N THR A 194 -4.72 9.71 14.03
CA THR A 194 -4.93 10.09 15.44
C THR A 194 -6.38 9.84 15.84
N TRP A 195 -7.33 10.23 15.00
CA TRP A 195 -8.76 10.04 15.26
C TRP A 195 -9.12 8.54 15.35
N SER A 196 -8.57 7.71 14.46
CA SER A 196 -8.76 6.27 14.53
C SER A 196 -8.09 5.68 15.77
N LEU A 197 -6.90 6.15 16.16
CA LEU A 197 -6.22 5.73 17.39
C LEU A 197 -7.00 6.06 18.66
N LEU A 198 -7.58 7.26 18.75
CA LEU A 198 -8.34 7.71 19.92
C LEU A 198 -9.68 6.99 20.08
N THR A 199 -10.25 6.49 18.98
CA THR A 199 -11.58 5.86 18.99
C THR A 199 -11.53 4.33 19.02
N SER A 200 -10.41 3.71 18.67
CA SER A 200 -10.25 2.26 18.60
C SER A 200 -9.71 1.64 19.89
N LYS A 201 -10.35 0.56 20.36
CA LYS A 201 -9.85 -0.28 21.45
C LYS A 201 -8.95 -1.38 20.89
N ILE A 202 -7.64 -1.11 20.86
CA ILE A 202 -6.61 -1.99 20.32
C ILE A 202 -6.19 -3.02 21.38
N LEU A 203 -6.30 -4.31 21.06
CA LEU A 203 -5.87 -5.39 21.96
C LEU A 203 -4.37 -5.68 21.83
N THR A 204 -3.88 -5.82 20.60
CA THR A 204 -2.46 -5.96 20.31
C THR A 204 -2.03 -5.16 19.09
N TRP A 205 -0.81 -4.64 19.17
CA TRP A 205 -0.11 -3.98 18.07
C TRP A 205 0.73 -4.96 17.24
N SER A 206 0.68 -6.26 17.56
CA SER A 206 1.41 -7.26 16.80
C SER A 206 0.81 -7.44 15.40
N SER A 207 1.66 -7.57 14.38
CA SER A 207 1.21 -7.99 13.04
C SER A 207 1.17 -9.51 12.87
N ASN A 208 1.60 -10.28 13.88
CA ASN A 208 1.57 -11.75 13.84
C ASN A 208 0.11 -12.26 13.91
N PRO A 209 -0.34 -13.07 12.93
CA PRO A 209 -1.72 -13.57 12.91
C PRO A 209 -2.05 -14.44 14.13
N LEU A 210 -1.07 -15.16 14.72
CA LEU A 210 -1.28 -15.97 15.93
C LEU A 210 -1.54 -15.12 17.17
N ASN A 211 -0.85 -13.97 17.31
CA ASN A 211 -1.12 -13.02 18.40
C ASN A 211 -2.49 -12.36 18.24
N THR A 212 -2.85 -11.98 17.00
CA THR A 212 -4.19 -11.44 16.71
C THR A 212 -5.26 -12.46 17.07
N LEU A 213 -5.05 -13.72 16.70
CA LEU A 213 -5.98 -14.81 17.00
C LEU A 213 -6.11 -15.08 18.50
N ALA A 214 -5.01 -15.18 19.22
CA ALA A 214 -5.00 -15.37 20.67
C ALA A 214 -5.78 -14.25 21.37
N ALA A 215 -5.55 -13.00 20.97
CA ALA A 215 -6.30 -11.85 21.48
C ALA A 215 -7.80 -11.92 21.13
N ALA A 216 -8.16 -12.35 19.92
CA ALA A 216 -9.56 -12.50 19.51
C ALA A 216 -10.30 -13.61 20.29
N ILE A 217 -9.65 -14.75 20.54
CA ILE A 217 -10.20 -15.85 21.35
C ILE A 217 -10.32 -15.44 22.81
N SER A 218 -9.33 -14.72 23.36
CA SER A 218 -9.40 -14.22 24.75
C SER A 218 -10.58 -13.28 25.00
N LYS A 219 -11.13 -12.68 23.94
CA LYS A 219 -12.33 -11.83 23.98
C LYS A 219 -13.62 -12.55 23.63
N GLY A 220 -13.58 -13.85 23.36
CA GLY A 220 -14.74 -14.64 22.94
C GLY A 220 -15.28 -14.28 21.56
N ALA A 221 -14.52 -13.51 20.75
CA ALA A 221 -14.97 -13.10 19.42
C ALA A 221 -14.87 -14.23 18.39
N ILE A 222 -14.01 -15.22 18.66
CA ILE A 222 -13.79 -16.39 17.82
C ILE A 222 -13.85 -17.63 18.72
N ILE A 223 -14.64 -18.62 18.30
CA ILE A 223 -14.88 -19.87 19.03
C ILE A 223 -14.30 -21.02 18.20
N HIS A 224 -13.54 -21.90 18.84
CA HIS A 224 -13.02 -23.12 18.22
C HIS A 224 -14.18 -24.01 17.77
N ARG A 225 -14.06 -24.64 16.59
CA ARG A 225 -15.05 -25.60 16.09
C ARG A 225 -14.40 -26.95 15.90
N ASP A 226 -14.89 -27.94 16.63
CA ASP A 226 -14.39 -29.31 16.60
C ASP A 226 -14.62 -29.98 15.23
N GLY A 227 -13.79 -30.98 14.94
CA GLY A 227 -13.89 -31.79 13.72
C GLY A 227 -13.42 -31.09 12.44
N ARG A 228 -12.54 -30.09 12.57
CA ARG A 228 -12.04 -29.27 11.46
C ARG A 228 -10.50 -29.20 11.40
N ALA A 229 -9.81 -30.15 12.02
CA ALA A 229 -8.35 -30.15 12.16
C ALA A 229 -7.59 -30.11 10.82
N MET A 230 -8.18 -30.65 9.75
CA MET A 230 -7.60 -30.68 8.39
C MET A 230 -8.31 -29.78 7.36
N MET A 231 -9.25 -28.94 7.79
CA MET A 231 -10.04 -28.13 6.86
C MET A 231 -9.37 -26.78 6.58
N SER A 232 -8.84 -26.62 5.36
CA SER A 232 -8.30 -25.33 4.89
C SER A 232 -9.36 -24.22 4.80
N VAL A 233 -8.92 -22.97 4.62
CA VAL A 233 -9.82 -21.82 4.39
C VAL A 233 -10.74 -22.02 3.17
N HIS A 234 -10.32 -22.82 2.19
CA HIS A 234 -11.13 -23.15 1.02
C HIS A 234 -12.37 -23.99 1.36
N HIS A 235 -12.36 -24.66 2.51
CA HIS A 235 -13.47 -25.45 3.03
C HIS A 235 -14.31 -24.69 4.07
N ARG A 236 -14.13 -23.36 4.21
CA ARG A 236 -14.82 -22.55 5.24
C ARG A 236 -16.35 -22.61 5.21
N LYS A 237 -16.94 -22.89 4.03
CA LYS A 237 -18.39 -23.04 3.85
C LYS A 237 -18.89 -24.48 4.02
N GLN A 238 -17.99 -25.45 4.12
CA GLN A 238 -18.34 -26.87 4.30
C GLN A 238 -18.53 -27.17 5.79
N THR A 239 -19.41 -28.13 6.08
CA THR A 239 -19.60 -28.71 7.42
C THR A 239 -18.36 -29.49 7.86
N SER A 240 -18.18 -29.65 9.18
CA SER A 240 -17.08 -30.46 9.73
C SER A 240 -17.15 -31.88 9.15
N ALA A 241 -16.03 -32.36 8.62
CA ALA A 241 -15.92 -33.67 8.00
C ALA A 241 -14.46 -34.15 8.07
N PRO A 242 -14.21 -35.46 8.17
CA PRO A 242 -12.87 -35.99 8.07
C PRO A 242 -12.25 -35.70 6.70
N VAL A 243 -11.02 -35.17 6.69
CA VAL A 243 -10.31 -34.79 5.45
C VAL A 243 -8.90 -35.34 5.46
N ARG A 244 -8.45 -35.87 4.30
CA ARG A 244 -7.06 -36.31 4.12
C ARG A 244 -6.13 -35.11 3.94
N PRO A 245 -4.88 -35.16 4.45
CA PRO A 245 -3.91 -34.08 4.25
C PRO A 245 -3.58 -33.89 2.76
N SER A 246 -3.61 -32.65 2.29
CA SER A 246 -3.21 -32.35 0.91
C SER A 246 -1.71 -32.01 0.84
N PRO A 247 -0.93 -32.61 -0.09
CA PRO A 247 0.48 -32.26 -0.26
C PRO A 247 0.68 -30.84 -0.82
N LEU A 248 -0.32 -30.32 -1.53
CA LEU A 248 -0.29 -28.99 -2.14
C LEU A 248 -1.60 -28.24 -1.85
N GLN A 249 -1.49 -27.07 -1.27
CA GLN A 249 -2.65 -26.26 -0.92
C GLN A 249 -3.08 -25.38 -2.10
N ARG A 250 -4.36 -24.97 -2.12
CA ARG A 250 -4.88 -24.05 -3.14
C ARG A 250 -4.34 -22.62 -2.91
N PRO A 251 -4.08 -21.86 -3.99
CA PRO A 251 -3.46 -20.54 -3.94
C PRO A 251 -4.33 -19.46 -3.25
N PRO A 252 -3.74 -18.31 -2.84
CA PRO A 252 -4.47 -17.25 -2.13
C PRO A 252 -5.59 -16.63 -2.95
N ILE A 253 -5.48 -16.60 -4.29
CA ILE A 253 -6.53 -16.12 -5.19
C ILE A 253 -7.86 -16.86 -5.03
N ALA A 254 -7.84 -18.12 -4.60
CA ALA A 254 -9.04 -18.91 -4.32
C ALA A 254 -9.55 -18.71 -2.88
N ALA A 255 -8.71 -18.25 -1.96
CA ALA A 255 -9.05 -18.09 -0.54
C ALA A 255 -9.85 -16.82 -0.27
N ASN A 256 -9.47 -15.71 -0.93
CA ASN A 256 -10.09 -14.40 -0.71
C ASN A 256 -10.61 -13.83 -2.03
N SER A 257 -11.92 -13.54 -2.08
CA SER A 257 -12.61 -13.03 -3.27
C SER A 257 -12.18 -11.63 -3.70
N MET A 258 -11.45 -10.88 -2.86
CA MET A 258 -10.89 -9.58 -3.21
C MET A 258 -9.61 -9.69 -4.04
N VAL A 259 -8.81 -10.73 -3.85
CA VAL A 259 -7.55 -10.94 -4.59
C VAL A 259 -7.77 -10.94 -6.12
N PRO A 260 -8.71 -11.71 -6.70
CA PRO A 260 -8.93 -11.66 -8.14
C PRO A 260 -9.42 -10.28 -8.61
N LYS A 261 -10.26 -9.59 -7.84
CA LYS A 261 -10.74 -8.23 -8.19
C LYS A 261 -9.60 -7.21 -8.25
N ILE A 262 -8.69 -7.28 -7.30
CA ILE A 262 -7.49 -6.42 -7.26
C ILE A 262 -6.59 -6.71 -8.47
N LEU A 263 -6.40 -7.99 -8.80
CA LEU A 263 -5.60 -8.40 -9.94
C LEU A 263 -6.22 -7.89 -11.26
N PHE A 264 -7.53 -8.04 -11.44
CA PHE A 264 -8.24 -7.48 -12.59
C PHE A 264 -8.11 -5.95 -12.67
N GLY A 265 -8.22 -5.25 -11.53
CA GLY A 265 -7.99 -3.81 -11.47
C GLY A 265 -6.58 -3.44 -11.93
N THR A 266 -5.56 -4.14 -11.43
CA THR A 266 -4.14 -3.92 -11.78
C THR A 266 -3.86 -4.19 -13.26
N ILE A 267 -4.50 -5.22 -13.84
CA ILE A 267 -4.48 -5.51 -15.29
C ILE A 267 -5.15 -4.37 -16.08
N GLY A 268 -6.27 -3.85 -15.60
CA GLY A 268 -6.94 -2.70 -16.23
C GLY A 268 -6.04 -1.47 -16.30
N VAL A 269 -5.28 -1.19 -15.24
CA VAL A 269 -4.27 -0.12 -15.23
C VAL A 269 -3.18 -0.37 -16.28
N LEU A 270 -2.73 -1.60 -16.46
CA LEU A 270 -1.75 -1.93 -17.51
C LEU A 270 -2.28 -1.57 -18.90
N PHE A 271 -3.52 -1.95 -19.21
CA PHE A 271 -4.13 -1.61 -20.50
C PHE A 271 -4.25 -0.10 -20.70
N ALA A 272 -4.61 0.65 -19.66
CA ALA A 272 -4.63 2.11 -19.71
C ALA A 272 -3.24 2.70 -19.97
N LEU A 273 -2.19 2.17 -19.32
CA LEU A 273 -0.80 2.60 -19.55
C LEU A 273 -0.32 2.27 -20.97
N ILE A 274 -0.67 1.10 -21.51
CA ILE A 274 -0.34 0.70 -22.89
C ILE A 274 -1.05 1.62 -23.90
N ALA A 275 -2.34 1.92 -23.67
CA ALA A 275 -3.08 2.84 -24.52
C ALA A 275 -2.47 4.25 -24.48
N TRP A 276 -2.15 4.76 -23.29
CA TRP A 276 -1.47 6.04 -23.12
C TRP A 276 -0.11 6.05 -23.82
N MET A 277 0.71 5.01 -23.63
CA MET A 277 1.99 4.83 -24.31
C MET A 277 1.83 4.86 -25.84
N GLY A 278 0.86 4.13 -26.40
CA GLY A 278 0.61 4.10 -27.84
C GLY A 278 0.22 5.48 -28.41
N ILE A 279 -0.67 6.20 -27.73
CA ILE A 279 -1.05 7.57 -28.10
C ILE A 279 0.18 8.49 -28.08
N MET A 280 0.97 8.43 -27.01
CA MET A 280 2.15 9.26 -26.82
C MET A 280 3.25 8.98 -27.86
N ILE A 281 3.46 7.72 -28.21
CA ILE A 281 4.37 7.31 -29.28
C ILE A 281 3.88 7.83 -30.63
N GLY A 282 2.60 7.65 -30.97
CA GLY A 282 2.02 8.11 -32.23
C GLY A 282 2.13 9.63 -32.40
N VAL A 283 1.75 10.40 -31.38
CA VAL A 283 1.87 11.87 -31.38
C VAL A 283 3.34 12.31 -31.40
N GLY A 284 4.20 11.64 -30.64
CA GLY A 284 5.63 11.93 -30.58
C GLY A 284 6.34 11.78 -31.93
N TYR A 285 6.12 10.65 -32.61
CA TYR A 285 6.66 10.42 -33.96
C TYR A 285 6.09 11.40 -34.99
N HIS A 286 4.80 11.75 -34.89
CA HIS A 286 4.22 12.73 -35.81
C HIS A 286 4.88 14.11 -35.70
N ASN A 287 5.19 14.54 -34.46
CA ASN A 287 5.72 15.89 -34.23
C ASN A 287 7.23 16.00 -34.52
N LYS A 288 8.05 15.04 -34.07
CA LYS A 288 9.52 15.12 -34.21
C LYS A 288 10.13 13.70 -34.25
N ASN A 289 10.57 13.25 -35.42
CA ASN A 289 11.28 11.98 -35.58
C ASN A 289 12.75 12.09 -35.11
N GLY A 290 13.26 11.07 -34.40
CA GLY A 290 14.70 10.96 -34.05
C GLY A 290 15.11 11.52 -32.69
N MET A 291 14.16 11.74 -31.77
CA MET A 291 14.45 12.19 -30.40
C MET A 291 14.98 11.08 -29.49
N SER A 292 15.65 11.47 -28.42
CA SER A 292 16.32 10.62 -27.45
C SER A 292 15.34 9.82 -26.57
N TRP A 293 15.72 8.57 -26.29
CA TRP A 293 15.14 7.67 -25.30
C TRP A 293 16.04 7.55 -24.05
N ASN A 294 16.71 8.62 -23.67
CA ASN A 294 17.52 8.62 -22.45
C ASN A 294 16.63 8.60 -21.19
N ILE A 295 17.07 7.85 -20.18
CA ILE A 295 16.43 7.78 -18.85
C ILE A 295 16.54 9.13 -18.13
N ILE A 296 17.68 9.81 -18.28
CA ILE A 296 17.84 11.18 -17.79
C ILE A 296 17.34 12.09 -18.90
N PRO A 297 16.27 12.87 -18.65
CA PRO A 297 15.76 13.81 -19.62
C PRO A 297 16.82 14.87 -19.88
N THR A 298 17.21 15.00 -21.13
CA THR A 298 18.08 16.07 -21.61
C THR A 298 17.20 17.23 -22.07
N ALA A 299 17.64 18.44 -21.76
CA ALA A 299 16.83 19.64 -21.85
C ALA A 299 16.22 19.87 -23.24
N THR A 300 14.95 20.28 -23.24
CA THR A 300 14.19 20.73 -24.40
C THR A 300 14.66 22.13 -24.81
N ILE A 301 15.72 22.21 -25.62
CA ILE A 301 16.13 23.47 -26.27
C ILE A 301 15.34 23.60 -27.58
N ASN A 302 14.35 24.48 -27.66
CA ASN A 302 13.57 24.64 -28.89
C ASN A 302 14.36 25.32 -30.03
N GLY A 303 15.55 25.88 -29.78
CA GLY A 303 16.30 26.69 -30.74
C GLY A 303 17.72 26.25 -31.17
N ALA A 304 18.20 25.05 -30.89
CA ALA A 304 19.56 24.65 -31.31
C ALA A 304 19.56 23.98 -32.70
N ASN A 305 19.86 24.75 -33.75
CA ASN A 305 19.88 24.35 -35.18
C ASN A 305 20.91 23.27 -35.57
N SER A 306 21.56 22.60 -34.62
CA SER A 306 22.48 21.49 -34.90
C SER A 306 21.74 20.16 -34.75
N LEU A 307 21.79 19.31 -35.79
CA LEU A 307 21.24 17.94 -35.80
C LEU A 307 21.63 17.13 -34.55
N ASP A 308 22.83 17.32 -34.01
CA ASP A 308 23.34 16.66 -32.80
C ASP A 308 22.58 17.05 -31.51
N ASN A 309 22.02 18.26 -31.45
CA ASN A 309 21.23 18.72 -30.31
C ASN A 309 19.78 18.23 -30.36
N LEU A 310 19.25 17.95 -31.56
CA LEU A 310 17.92 17.37 -31.73
C LEU A 310 17.88 15.89 -31.34
N ALA A 311 18.93 15.13 -31.70
CA ALA A 311 19.11 13.74 -31.30
C ALA A 311 19.19 13.55 -29.77
N ASN A 312 19.63 14.59 -29.06
CA ASN A 312 19.73 14.59 -27.60
C ASN A 312 18.45 15.06 -26.89
N GLN A 313 17.39 15.52 -27.57
CA GLN A 313 16.18 15.97 -26.89
C GLN A 313 15.26 14.81 -26.54
N THR A 314 14.70 14.82 -25.33
CA THR A 314 13.71 13.81 -24.94
C THR A 314 12.38 14.07 -25.62
N MET A 315 11.82 13.02 -26.22
CA MET A 315 10.49 13.08 -26.86
C MET A 315 9.40 13.46 -25.85
N THR A 316 8.84 14.66 -26.02
CA THR A 316 7.91 15.28 -25.07
C THR A 316 6.70 15.85 -25.79
N VAL A 317 5.52 15.62 -25.24
CA VAL A 317 4.25 16.21 -25.68
C VAL A 317 3.77 17.18 -24.62
N TYR A 318 3.29 18.35 -25.04
CA TYR A 318 2.82 19.40 -24.15
C TYR A 318 1.29 19.49 -24.20
N LEU A 319 0.65 19.54 -23.04
CA LEU A 319 -0.75 19.93 -22.90
C LEU A 319 -0.84 21.35 -22.36
N GLN A 320 -1.36 22.24 -23.19
CA GLN A 320 -1.48 23.67 -22.90
C GLN A 320 -2.83 24.05 -22.25
N TRP A 321 -3.64 23.07 -21.82
CA TRP A 321 -4.98 23.30 -21.24
C TRP A 321 -5.00 24.24 -20.03
N PHE A 322 -3.89 24.33 -19.29
CA PHE A 322 -3.75 25.16 -18.08
C PHE A 322 -2.93 26.43 -18.31
N THR A 323 -2.49 26.68 -19.55
CA THR A 323 -1.71 27.87 -19.89
C THR A 323 -2.64 29.00 -20.30
N THR A 324 -2.29 30.23 -19.93
CA THR A 324 -2.98 31.43 -20.40
C THR A 324 -2.13 32.08 -21.49
N GLU A 325 -2.78 32.46 -22.59
CA GLU A 325 -2.12 33.22 -23.65
C GLU A 325 -1.60 34.54 -23.10
N ASN A 326 -0.32 34.80 -23.33
CA ASN A 326 0.31 36.04 -22.93
C ASN A 326 0.04 37.08 -24.05
N PRO A 327 -0.64 38.20 -23.77
CA PRO A 327 -0.97 39.19 -24.81
C PRO A 327 0.24 39.93 -25.40
N GLY A 328 1.46 39.67 -24.92
CA GLY A 328 2.71 40.16 -25.49
C GLY A 328 3.44 39.14 -26.37
N ILE A 329 4.71 39.43 -26.75
CA ILE A 329 5.58 38.52 -27.53
C ILE A 329 6.18 37.39 -26.64
N GLY A 330 5.54 37.08 -25.51
CA GLY A 330 6.04 36.11 -24.52
C GLY A 330 5.41 34.73 -24.71
N PRO A 331 6.02 33.66 -24.15
CA PRO A 331 5.38 32.35 -24.10
C PRO A 331 4.11 32.40 -23.25
N ASN A 332 3.20 31.46 -23.48
CA ASN A 332 2.06 31.23 -22.59
C ASN A 332 2.59 30.88 -21.19
N ILE A 333 1.83 31.22 -20.15
CA ILE A 333 2.29 31.02 -18.76
C ILE A 333 1.21 30.29 -17.95
N ILE A 334 1.63 29.36 -17.10
CA ILE A 334 0.78 28.80 -16.06
C ILE A 334 0.83 29.72 -14.85
N HIS A 335 -0.28 30.38 -14.54
CA HIS A 335 -0.41 31.14 -13.30
C HIS A 335 -0.47 30.19 -12.09
N GLU A 336 0.07 30.63 -10.94
CA GLU A 336 0.07 29.84 -9.69
C GLU A 336 -1.31 29.26 -9.29
N PRO A 337 -2.46 29.95 -9.45
CA PRO A 337 -3.76 29.34 -9.19
C PRO A 337 -4.06 28.13 -10.10
N MET A 338 -3.58 28.14 -11.34
CA MET A 338 -3.75 27.02 -12.28
C MET A 338 -2.87 25.82 -11.89
N MET A 339 -1.77 26.02 -11.15
CA MET A 339 -0.96 24.92 -10.60
C MET A 339 -1.76 24.01 -9.66
N ALA A 340 -2.74 24.57 -8.93
CA ALA A 340 -3.65 23.75 -8.13
C ALA A 340 -4.52 22.83 -9.01
N GLY A 341 -4.99 23.34 -10.15
CA GLY A 341 -5.73 22.54 -11.14
C GLY A 341 -4.87 21.43 -11.75
N VAL A 342 -3.62 21.75 -12.12
CA VAL A 342 -2.66 20.75 -12.62
C VAL A 342 -2.35 19.69 -11.58
N LEU A 343 -2.22 20.08 -10.30
CA LEU A 343 -2.03 19.14 -9.20
C LEU A 343 -3.24 18.21 -9.05
N VAL A 344 -4.47 18.74 -9.06
CA VAL A 344 -5.69 17.92 -8.98
C VAL A 344 -5.77 16.93 -10.14
N PHE A 345 -5.46 17.36 -11.35
CA PHE A 345 -5.38 16.49 -12.53
C PHE A 345 -4.35 15.37 -12.35
N THR A 346 -3.16 15.72 -11.87
CA THR A 346 -2.07 14.77 -11.61
C THR A 346 -2.47 13.77 -10.51
N VAL A 347 -3.13 14.23 -9.45
CA VAL A 347 -3.67 13.38 -8.38
C VAL A 347 -4.71 12.40 -8.91
N ALA A 348 -5.59 12.83 -9.80
CA ALA A 348 -6.61 11.95 -10.37
C ALA A 348 -5.98 10.74 -11.08
N ILE A 349 -4.96 10.98 -11.91
CA ILE A 349 -4.24 9.90 -12.61
C ILE A 349 -3.38 9.08 -11.64
N GLN A 350 -2.62 9.74 -10.76
CA GLN A 350 -1.76 9.10 -9.76
C GLN A 350 -2.56 8.23 -8.79
N SER A 351 -3.82 8.58 -8.49
CA SER A 351 -4.68 7.82 -7.58
C SER A 351 -4.93 6.39 -8.08
N ILE A 352 -5.02 6.19 -9.40
CA ILE A 352 -5.24 4.87 -10.00
C ILE A 352 -4.02 3.97 -9.72
N LEU A 353 -2.81 4.48 -9.92
CA LEU A 353 -1.56 3.77 -9.61
C LEU A 353 -1.43 3.49 -8.11
N THR A 354 -1.73 4.50 -7.29
CA THR A 354 -1.69 4.43 -5.82
C THR A 354 -2.62 3.32 -5.30
N ILE A 355 -3.85 3.24 -5.82
CA ILE A 355 -4.81 2.21 -5.45
C ILE A 355 -4.27 0.81 -5.82
N GLY A 356 -3.72 0.63 -7.02
CA GLY A 356 -3.11 -0.65 -7.42
C GLY A 356 -2.00 -1.10 -6.48
N LEU A 357 -1.09 -0.20 -6.11
CA LEU A 357 0.03 -0.50 -5.22
C LEU A 357 -0.40 -0.78 -3.77
N HIS A 358 -1.34 -0.02 -3.23
CA HIS A 358 -1.83 -0.27 -1.87
C HIS A 358 -2.76 -1.47 -1.77
N THR A 359 -3.46 -1.82 -2.85
CA THR A 359 -4.26 -3.05 -2.85
C THR A 359 -3.41 -4.32 -2.96
N ALA A 360 -2.24 -4.24 -3.60
CA ALA A 360 -1.26 -5.32 -3.63
C ALA A 360 -0.73 -5.72 -2.24
N GLU A 361 -0.64 -4.75 -1.32
CA GLU A 361 -0.20 -4.95 0.06
C GLU A 361 -1.02 -6.04 0.79
N LEU A 362 -2.32 -6.15 0.49
CA LEU A 362 -3.17 -7.21 1.02
C LEU A 362 -2.63 -8.59 0.63
N GLN A 363 -2.30 -8.80 -0.65
CA GLN A 363 -1.91 -10.12 -1.15
C GLN A 363 -0.60 -10.58 -0.52
N ILE A 364 0.34 -9.65 -0.37
CA ILE A 364 1.63 -9.93 0.26
C ILE A 364 1.45 -10.21 1.75
N THR A 365 0.58 -9.47 2.42
CA THR A 365 0.27 -9.71 3.83
C THR A 365 -0.38 -11.08 4.02
N LEU A 366 -1.29 -11.50 3.14
CA LEU A 366 -1.90 -12.84 3.17
C LEU A 366 -0.85 -13.95 3.02
N LEU A 367 0.13 -13.79 2.13
CA LEU A 367 1.23 -14.74 2.00
C LEU A 367 2.16 -14.73 3.22
N ARG A 368 2.49 -13.56 3.75
CA ARG A 368 3.31 -13.45 4.96
C ARG A 368 2.63 -14.13 6.15
N ASP A 369 1.33 -13.92 6.30
CA ASP A 369 0.55 -14.55 7.37
C ASP A 369 0.54 -16.08 7.20
N GLU A 370 0.49 -16.57 5.95
CA GLU A 370 0.62 -18.00 5.64
C GLU A 370 2.04 -18.55 5.91
N ASP A 371 3.08 -17.77 5.64
CA ASP A 371 4.47 -18.16 5.94
C ASP A 371 4.66 -18.31 7.45
N VAL A 372 4.20 -17.33 8.25
CA VAL A 372 4.20 -17.39 9.73
C VAL A 372 3.37 -18.58 10.23
N TRP A 373 2.23 -18.86 9.60
CA TRP A 373 1.40 -20.02 9.92
C TRP A 373 2.16 -21.34 9.70
N ARG A 374 2.95 -21.44 8.63
CA ARG A 374 3.70 -22.65 8.27
C ARG A 374 4.92 -22.91 9.13
N GLU A 375 5.46 -21.91 9.80
CA GLU A 375 6.56 -22.09 10.76
C GLU A 375 6.24 -23.13 11.84
N MET A 376 4.96 -23.32 12.19
CA MET A 376 4.52 -24.38 13.12
C MET A 376 4.89 -25.79 12.69
N THR A 377 5.06 -26.05 11.39
CA THR A 377 5.51 -27.35 10.88
C THR A 377 7.03 -27.49 10.78
N SER A 378 7.76 -26.40 11.02
CA SER A 378 9.22 -26.42 10.98
C SER A 378 9.77 -27.11 12.23
N LYS A 379 11.03 -27.57 12.16
CA LYS A 379 11.77 -28.08 13.34
C LYS A 379 11.86 -27.02 14.46
N GLY A 380 11.74 -25.75 14.10
CA GLY A 380 11.72 -24.63 15.01
C GLY A 380 10.35 -24.27 15.55
N GLY A 381 9.24 -24.87 15.11
CA GLY A 381 7.89 -24.45 15.52
C GLY A 381 7.59 -22.97 15.21
N SER A 382 6.46 -22.46 15.70
CA SER A 382 6.11 -21.05 15.48
C SER A 382 7.13 -20.10 16.11
N VAL A 383 7.26 -18.91 15.54
CA VAL A 383 7.90 -17.79 16.25
C VAL A 383 7.20 -17.57 17.58
N ARG A 384 8.03 -17.42 18.61
CA ARG A 384 7.61 -17.08 19.97
C ARG A 384 6.73 -15.82 19.97
N LEU A 385 5.51 -15.96 20.48
CA LEU A 385 4.50 -14.91 20.49
C LEU A 385 4.98 -13.62 21.19
N ASP A 386 5.83 -13.76 22.21
CA ASP A 386 6.41 -12.69 23.03
C ASP A 386 7.61 -11.97 22.40
N LYS A 387 8.19 -12.49 21.30
CA LYS A 387 9.40 -11.95 20.67
C LYS A 387 9.20 -11.44 19.25
N TYR A 388 7.96 -11.39 18.77
CA TYR A 388 7.67 -11.02 17.39
C TYR A 388 7.77 -9.50 17.17
N ASN A 389 8.85 -9.05 16.54
CA ASN A 389 9.03 -7.63 16.22
C ASN A 389 8.26 -7.24 14.94
N SER A 390 7.12 -6.57 15.11
CA SER A 390 6.24 -6.24 13.99
C SER A 390 6.79 -5.18 13.03
N TYR A 391 7.83 -4.44 13.43
CA TYR A 391 8.47 -3.44 12.58
C TYR A 391 9.49 -4.04 11.62
N PHE A 392 10.33 -4.95 12.10
CA PHE A 392 11.41 -5.53 11.29
C PHE A 392 11.00 -6.78 10.54
N GLN A 393 10.04 -7.56 11.06
CA GLN A 393 9.59 -8.79 10.41
C GLN A 393 9.06 -8.59 8.98
N PRO A 394 8.30 -7.50 8.66
CA PRO A 394 7.94 -7.22 7.28
C PRO A 394 9.16 -7.03 6.37
N LEU A 395 10.25 -6.42 6.85
CA LEU A 395 11.47 -6.16 6.07
C LEU A 395 12.31 -7.43 5.83
N LEU A 396 12.07 -8.51 6.57
CA LEU A 396 12.71 -9.81 6.35
C LEU A 396 12.05 -10.61 5.22
N SER A 397 10.80 -10.28 4.87
CA SER A 397 10.10 -10.90 3.74
C SER A 397 10.47 -10.19 2.45
N TRP A 398 11.10 -10.93 1.52
CA TRP A 398 11.51 -10.39 0.24
C TRP A 398 10.32 -9.83 -0.57
N GLN A 399 9.13 -10.42 -0.43
CA GLN A 399 7.92 -9.94 -1.10
C GLN A 399 7.54 -8.52 -0.64
N ASN A 400 7.59 -8.26 0.67
CA ASN A 400 7.34 -6.91 1.21
C ASN A 400 8.41 -5.92 0.78
N VAL A 401 9.69 -6.32 0.81
CA VAL A 401 10.81 -5.47 0.36
C VAL A 401 10.62 -5.07 -1.10
N VAL A 402 10.27 -6.02 -1.96
CA VAL A 402 9.99 -5.76 -3.38
C VAL A 402 8.82 -4.77 -3.54
N LEU A 403 7.72 -4.92 -2.80
CA LEU A 403 6.61 -3.95 -2.83
C LEU A 403 7.02 -2.56 -2.33
N LEU A 404 7.80 -2.49 -1.25
CA LEU A 404 8.32 -1.24 -0.69
C LEU A 404 9.25 -0.51 -1.68
N ILE A 405 9.92 -1.23 -2.58
CA ILE A 405 10.71 -0.64 -3.67
C ILE A 405 9.80 -0.19 -4.82
N PHE A 406 8.81 -1.01 -5.21
CA PHE A 406 7.90 -0.67 -6.31
C PHE A 406 7.07 0.58 -6.03
N LYS A 407 6.60 0.78 -4.79
CA LYS A 407 5.83 1.96 -4.38
C LYS A 407 6.51 3.29 -4.79
N PRO A 408 7.69 3.66 -4.25
CA PRO A 408 8.37 4.89 -4.62
C PRO A 408 8.88 4.87 -6.07
N ALA A 409 9.30 3.72 -6.62
CA ALA A 409 9.81 3.64 -7.98
C ALA A 409 8.74 3.97 -9.04
N ILE A 410 7.53 3.41 -8.90
CA ILE A 410 6.42 3.68 -9.81
C ILE A 410 5.93 5.13 -9.67
N HIS A 411 5.79 5.63 -8.44
CA HIS A 411 5.38 7.03 -8.22
C HIS A 411 6.41 8.03 -8.75
N TRP A 412 7.70 7.75 -8.58
CA TRP A 412 8.78 8.55 -9.15
C TRP A 412 8.80 8.49 -10.68
N MET A 413 8.65 7.30 -11.27
CA MET A 413 8.61 7.16 -12.73
C MET A 413 7.39 7.88 -13.31
N PHE A 414 6.24 7.81 -12.63
CA PHE A 414 5.06 8.60 -13.01
C PHE A 414 5.34 10.10 -12.97
N GLY A 415 5.93 10.61 -11.89
CA GLY A 415 6.33 12.03 -11.80
C GLY A 415 7.41 12.44 -12.81
N SER A 416 8.20 11.49 -13.29
CA SER A 416 9.19 11.73 -14.36
C SER A 416 8.55 11.70 -15.75
N ALA A 417 7.47 10.92 -15.91
CA ALA A 417 6.67 10.82 -17.12
C ALA A 417 5.73 12.02 -17.30
N MET A 418 5.16 12.52 -16.21
CA MET A 418 4.32 13.72 -16.15
C MET A 418 4.99 14.80 -15.32
N GLY A 419 5.48 15.84 -15.98
CA GLY A 419 5.99 17.03 -15.33
C GLY A 419 5.13 18.25 -15.62
N VAL A 420 5.58 19.39 -15.11
CA VAL A 420 5.03 20.71 -15.47
C VAL A 420 6.17 21.59 -15.94
N ASP A 421 5.86 22.42 -16.94
CA ASP A 421 6.67 23.54 -17.37
C ASP A 421 5.83 24.81 -17.28
N TYR A 422 6.34 25.85 -16.60
CA TYR A 422 5.60 27.10 -16.42
C TYR A 422 5.23 27.79 -17.73
N ALA A 423 6.01 27.59 -18.79
CA ALA A 423 5.82 28.22 -20.08
C ALA A 423 5.13 27.31 -21.12
N ALA A 424 5.23 25.99 -20.95
CA ALA A 424 4.75 25.02 -21.94
C ALA A 424 3.54 24.18 -21.50
N GLY A 425 3.13 24.24 -20.23
CA GLY A 425 1.98 23.47 -19.74
C GLY A 425 2.40 22.18 -19.03
N ILE A 426 1.52 21.17 -19.09
CA ILE A 426 1.85 19.83 -18.62
C ILE A 426 2.75 19.17 -19.66
N LEU A 427 3.93 18.72 -19.25
CA LEU A 427 4.84 17.99 -20.12
C LEU A 427 4.68 16.49 -19.88
N MET A 428 4.54 15.73 -20.96
CA MET A 428 4.48 14.28 -20.94
C MET A 428 5.62 13.69 -21.76
N ARG A 429 6.54 12.98 -21.10
CA ARG A 429 7.74 12.40 -21.72
C ARG A 429 7.47 10.98 -22.18
N VAL A 430 7.56 10.74 -23.48
CA VAL A 430 7.21 9.44 -24.08
C VAL A 430 8.09 8.28 -23.59
N PRO A 431 9.43 8.43 -23.48
CA PRO A 431 10.27 7.35 -22.96
C PRO A 431 9.89 6.96 -21.53
N HIS A 432 9.55 7.95 -20.70
CA HIS A 432 9.21 7.72 -19.29
C HIS A 432 7.83 7.09 -19.11
N VAL A 433 6.84 7.45 -19.95
CA VAL A 433 5.55 6.73 -19.99
C VAL A 433 5.78 5.26 -20.38
N THR A 434 6.71 5.00 -21.29
CA THR A 434 7.09 3.63 -21.68
C THR A 434 7.76 2.88 -20.52
N TYR A 435 8.69 3.51 -19.81
CA TYR A 435 9.32 2.92 -18.62
C TYR A 435 8.32 2.68 -17.49
N LEU A 436 7.35 3.57 -17.31
CA LEU A 436 6.26 3.37 -16.36
C LEU A 436 5.44 2.13 -16.72
N ALA A 437 5.10 1.94 -17.99
CA ALA A 437 4.40 0.75 -18.46
C ALA A 437 5.24 -0.52 -18.24
N ILE A 438 6.54 -0.50 -18.54
CA ILE A 438 7.45 -1.63 -18.28
C ILE A 438 7.53 -1.95 -16.79
N LEU A 439 7.73 -0.95 -15.93
CA LEU A 439 7.73 -1.14 -14.47
C LEU A 439 6.40 -1.72 -13.98
N TRP A 440 5.28 -1.29 -14.55
CA TRP A 440 3.97 -1.83 -14.22
C TRP A 440 3.79 -3.28 -14.68
N VAL A 441 4.34 -3.68 -15.83
CA VAL A 441 4.38 -5.08 -16.26
C VAL A 441 5.19 -5.92 -15.26
N LEU A 442 6.37 -5.46 -14.86
CA LEU A 442 7.19 -6.15 -13.86
C LEU A 442 6.46 -6.30 -12.53
N PHE A 443 5.79 -5.24 -12.08
CA PHE A 443 4.94 -5.26 -10.90
C PHE A 443 3.77 -6.26 -11.05
N LEU A 444 3.09 -6.28 -12.19
CA LEU A 444 2.00 -7.21 -12.46
C LEU A 444 2.48 -8.67 -12.47
N LEU A 445 3.63 -8.97 -13.08
CA LEU A 445 4.22 -10.31 -13.06
C LEU A 445 4.55 -10.74 -11.63
N PHE A 446 5.09 -9.84 -10.81
CA PHE A 446 5.30 -10.08 -9.39
C PHE A 446 3.97 -10.37 -8.66
N MET A 447 2.93 -9.59 -8.91
CA MET A 447 1.60 -9.79 -8.31
C MET A 447 0.95 -11.10 -8.74
N LEU A 448 1.10 -11.50 -10.00
CA LEU A 448 0.66 -12.80 -10.51
C LEU A 448 1.40 -13.92 -9.80
N GLN A 449 2.73 -13.83 -9.70
CA GLN A 449 3.53 -14.82 -9.00
C GLN A 449 3.08 -14.99 -7.54
N VAL A 450 2.88 -13.89 -6.81
CA VAL A 450 2.34 -13.87 -5.44
C VAL A 450 0.95 -14.51 -5.39
N SER A 451 0.04 -14.11 -6.27
CA SER A 451 -1.35 -14.61 -6.33
C SER A 451 -1.47 -16.11 -6.61
N TYR A 452 -0.56 -16.68 -7.40
CA TYR A 452 -0.57 -18.09 -7.78
C TYR A 452 0.40 -18.97 -6.99
N THR A 453 1.14 -18.39 -6.04
CA THR A 453 2.04 -19.17 -5.17
C THR A 453 1.21 -20.15 -4.35
N LYS A 454 1.49 -21.45 -4.54
CA LYS A 454 0.83 -22.53 -3.82
C LYS A 454 1.68 -22.94 -2.62
N PRO A 455 1.14 -22.87 -1.40
CA PRO A 455 1.83 -23.34 -0.22
C PRO A 455 2.02 -24.86 -0.27
N LYS A 456 3.20 -25.32 0.13
CA LYS A 456 3.56 -26.75 0.15
C LYS A 456 3.41 -27.33 1.55
N GLY A 457 2.98 -28.58 1.61
CA GLY A 457 2.92 -29.35 2.84
C GLY A 457 1.50 -29.55 3.39
N PRO A 458 1.37 -30.46 4.37
CA PRO A 458 0.07 -30.98 4.80
C PRO A 458 -0.71 -30.03 5.70
N LEU A 459 -0.07 -29.02 6.31
CA LEU A 459 -0.76 -28.00 7.10
C LEU A 459 -1.81 -27.29 6.23
N PRO A 460 -3.10 -27.30 6.64
CA PRO A 460 -4.15 -26.63 5.88
C PRO A 460 -3.86 -25.14 5.75
N ALA A 461 -4.00 -24.61 4.53
CA ALA A 461 -3.75 -23.19 4.28
C ALA A 461 -4.82 -22.32 4.97
N SER A 462 -4.36 -21.26 5.62
CA SER A 462 -5.23 -20.29 6.31
C SER A 462 -5.17 -18.91 5.66
N TYR A 463 -4.01 -18.49 5.13
CA TYR A 463 -3.74 -17.14 4.65
C TYR A 463 -4.17 -16.07 5.66
N GLY A 464 -4.00 -16.34 6.96
CA GLY A 464 -4.43 -15.44 8.03
C GLY A 464 -5.93 -15.41 8.30
N HIS A 465 -6.73 -16.35 7.79
CA HIS A 465 -8.14 -16.51 8.14
C HIS A 465 -8.27 -16.99 9.59
N LEU A 466 -8.74 -16.11 10.47
CA LEU A 466 -8.66 -16.29 11.92
C LEU A 466 -9.47 -17.50 12.39
N GLN A 467 -10.68 -17.70 11.87
CA GLN A 467 -11.51 -18.85 12.26
C GLN A 467 -10.89 -20.19 11.82
N THR A 468 -10.24 -20.24 10.66
CA THR A 468 -9.58 -21.49 10.19
C THR A 468 -8.41 -21.82 11.10
N MET A 469 -7.59 -20.82 11.44
CA MET A 469 -6.50 -21.00 12.38
C MET A 469 -7.01 -21.43 13.76
N ALA A 470 -8.10 -20.82 14.25
CA ALA A 470 -8.74 -21.17 15.51
C ALA A 470 -9.13 -22.65 15.56
N ASN A 471 -9.69 -23.18 14.47
CA ASN A 471 -10.14 -24.56 14.37
C ASN A 471 -9.00 -25.58 14.30
N ILE A 472 -7.80 -25.15 13.90
CA ILE A 472 -6.63 -26.04 13.77
C ILE A 472 -5.79 -26.02 15.05
N ILE A 473 -5.83 -24.93 15.83
CA ILE A 473 -5.17 -24.84 17.13
C ILE A 473 -6.09 -25.41 18.21
N ASP A 474 -5.66 -26.50 18.83
CA ASP A 474 -6.35 -27.21 19.92
C ASP A 474 -5.69 -26.98 21.30
N GLU A 475 -4.38 -26.75 21.33
CA GLU A 475 -3.55 -26.44 22.51
C GLU A 475 -2.72 -25.18 22.27
N TRP A 476 -2.88 -24.18 23.14
CA TRP A 476 -2.14 -22.93 23.06
C TRP A 476 -0.80 -23.04 23.81
N ALA A 477 0.29 -22.61 23.16
CA ALA A 477 1.60 -22.53 23.77
C ALA A 477 2.38 -21.30 23.25
N PRO A 478 3.38 -20.79 24.00
CA PRO A 478 4.24 -19.70 23.53
C PRO A 478 4.99 -20.03 22.23
N ARG A 479 5.26 -21.32 22.01
CA ARG A 479 5.86 -21.90 20.81
C ARG A 479 5.04 -23.14 20.45
N MET A 480 4.47 -23.14 19.25
CA MET A 480 3.54 -24.18 18.80
C MET A 480 4.17 -25.00 17.68
N TYR A 481 4.02 -26.31 17.78
CA TYR A 481 4.35 -27.28 16.74
C TYR A 481 3.06 -27.93 16.27
N TRP A 482 2.88 -28.07 14.97
CA TRP A 482 1.71 -28.74 14.40
C TRP A 482 2.11 -30.08 13.80
N GLY A 483 1.31 -31.12 14.05
CA GLY A 483 1.55 -32.46 13.53
C GLY A 483 0.48 -33.47 13.97
N ASP A 484 0.81 -34.74 13.80
CA ASP A 484 -0.06 -35.86 14.17
C ASP A 484 -0.06 -36.10 15.68
N LYS A 485 -1.24 -36.28 16.25
CA LYS A 485 -1.43 -36.66 17.67
C LYS A 485 -1.84 -38.12 17.85
N GLY A 486 -2.00 -38.87 16.77
CA GLY A 486 -2.34 -40.29 16.80
C GLY A 486 -3.83 -40.55 16.60
N GLU A 487 -4.23 -41.80 16.82
CA GLU A 487 -5.60 -42.29 16.64
C GLU A 487 -6.53 -41.83 17.76
N LEU A 488 -7.78 -41.52 17.39
CA LEU A 488 -8.82 -41.22 18.34
C LEU A 488 -9.28 -42.51 19.03
N PRO A 489 -9.38 -42.53 20.38
CA PRO A 489 -9.73 -43.73 21.14
C PRO A 489 -11.07 -44.35 20.74
N GLU A 490 -11.99 -43.55 20.23
CA GLU A 490 -13.39 -43.95 19.99
C GLU A 490 -13.63 -44.61 18.62
N SER A 491 -12.77 -44.36 17.62
CA SER A 491 -13.02 -44.82 16.24
C SER A 491 -11.96 -45.77 15.69
N GLY A 492 -10.72 -45.73 16.20
CA GLY A 492 -9.59 -46.53 15.70
C GLY A 492 -9.14 -46.22 14.27
N GLU A 493 -10.01 -45.66 13.42
CA GLU A 493 -9.73 -45.33 12.01
C GLU A 493 -9.46 -43.84 11.78
N LEU A 494 -9.91 -42.96 12.70
CA LEU A 494 -9.72 -41.52 12.58
C LEU A 494 -8.57 -41.05 13.45
N ARG A 495 -7.72 -40.22 12.87
CA ARG A 495 -6.59 -39.60 13.56
C ARG A 495 -6.91 -38.15 13.91
N HIS A 496 -6.17 -37.61 14.85
CA HIS A 496 -6.27 -36.20 15.20
C HIS A 496 -4.96 -35.47 14.91
N ALA A 497 -5.06 -34.30 14.28
CA ALA A 497 -3.92 -33.43 14.03
C ALA A 497 -4.15 -32.13 14.78
N GLY A 498 -3.09 -31.62 15.39
CA GLY A 498 -3.21 -30.47 16.25
C GLY A 498 -1.87 -29.85 16.58
N THR A 499 -1.91 -28.97 17.56
CA THR A 499 -0.79 -28.18 18.07
C THR A 499 -0.30 -28.69 19.42
N LYS A 500 1.00 -28.59 19.69
CA LYS A 500 1.60 -28.89 21.00
C LYS A 500 2.80 -27.99 21.28
N ASN A 501 3.22 -27.90 22.53
CA ASN A 501 4.45 -27.19 22.94
C ASN A 501 5.75 -27.94 22.62
N THR A 502 5.66 -29.22 22.23
CA THR A 502 6.79 -30.06 21.81
C THR A 502 6.65 -30.45 20.34
N PRO A 503 7.76 -30.72 19.63
CA PRO A 503 7.71 -31.24 18.26
C PRO A 503 6.78 -32.45 18.13
N LEU A 504 5.92 -32.43 17.11
CA LEU A 504 5.00 -33.51 16.77
C LEU A 504 5.49 -34.25 15.52
N PRO A 505 5.15 -35.55 15.37
CA PRO A 505 5.42 -36.30 14.14
C PRO A 505 4.64 -35.71 12.95
N MET A 506 5.14 -35.97 11.74
CA MET A 506 4.44 -35.57 10.53
C MET A 506 3.14 -36.36 10.37
N VAL A 507 2.12 -35.71 9.84
CA VAL A 507 0.83 -36.34 9.52
C VAL A 507 0.96 -37.39 8.42
N GLU A 508 0.26 -38.49 8.60
CA GLU A 508 0.14 -39.59 7.65
C GLU A 508 -0.77 -39.17 6.48
N ARG A 509 -0.29 -39.37 5.25
CA ARG A 509 -0.99 -38.80 4.07
C ARG A 509 -2.26 -39.54 3.68
N ASP A 510 -2.32 -40.83 3.98
CA ASP A 510 -3.42 -41.71 3.55
C ASP A 510 -4.54 -41.81 4.61
N SER A 511 -4.26 -41.33 5.83
CA SER A 511 -5.15 -41.38 6.98
C SER A 511 -6.16 -40.22 6.98
N LEU A 512 -7.35 -40.49 7.53
CA LEU A 512 -8.39 -39.48 7.71
C LEU A 512 -8.21 -38.78 9.06
N TYR A 513 -8.36 -37.46 9.05
CA TYR A 513 -8.22 -36.64 10.25
C TYR A 513 -9.50 -35.88 10.54
N GLN A 514 -9.86 -35.82 11.83
CA GLN A 514 -11.01 -35.06 12.35
C GLN A 514 -10.59 -34.00 13.36
#